data_AF-A0A522UJC1-F1
#
_entry.id   AF-A0A522UJC1-F1
#
_cell.length_a   1.000
_cell.length_b   1.000
_cell.length_c   1.000
_cell.angle_alpha   90.00
_cell.angle_beta   90.00
_cell.angle_gamma   90.00
#
_symmetry.space_group_name_H-M   'P 1'
#
loop_
_entity.id
_entity.type
_entity.pdbx_description
1 polymer ?
#
loop_
_entity_poly.entity_id
_entity_poly.type
_entity_poly.pdbx_seq_one_letter_code
_entity_poly.pdbx_strand_id
1 'polypeptide(L)'
;MESQLHMLSEFLGGVKCPEKFKEIRELKKQGQILDKKRCCGKLSSTEAFRILISFSDLAGDLAGFSRMISTLEEKDIDLMNRIALIGVPPIYHDFHEVAHSLGLHIVFDELPYEFIRHGGTTIQEMAHDYCGYTFARPLEFRIDFLKKELEMRKVDGVIHYTQFACHHMLEDEIMREKLDYPMLTIQGDLPGNTPQQIKLRLEAFREMLDRL
;
A
#
# COMPACT_ATOMS: atom_id res chain seq x y z
N MET A 1 2.96 -22.05 -9.54
CA MET A 1 2.50 -20.74 -10.02
C MET A 1 2.69 -20.59 -11.53
N GLU A 2 3.90 -20.78 -12.06
CA GLU A 2 4.19 -20.65 -13.50
C GLU A 2 3.25 -21.46 -14.40
N SER A 3 3.03 -22.75 -14.11
CA SER A 3 2.09 -23.59 -14.85
C SER A 3 0.66 -23.04 -14.88
N GLN A 4 0.21 -22.42 -13.78
CA GLN A 4 -1.12 -21.81 -13.68
C GLN A 4 -1.22 -20.56 -14.56
N LEU A 5 -0.17 -19.74 -14.65
CA LEU A 5 -0.15 -18.57 -15.53
C LEU A 5 -0.12 -18.98 -17.00
N HIS A 6 0.57 -20.05 -17.35
CA HIS A 6 0.50 -20.62 -18.71
C HIS A 6 -0.90 -21.12 -19.04
N MET A 7 -1.56 -21.86 -18.14
CA MET A 7 -2.94 -22.30 -18.35
C MET A 7 -3.92 -21.13 -18.49
N LEU A 8 -3.76 -20.08 -17.67
CA LEU A 8 -4.55 -18.85 -17.79
C LEU A 8 -4.33 -18.18 -19.15
N SER A 9 -3.07 -18.09 -19.61
CA SER A 9 -2.75 -17.52 -20.92
C SER A 9 -3.43 -18.29 -22.05
N GLU A 10 -3.42 -19.62 -22.01
CA GLU A 10 -4.08 -20.46 -23.01
C GLU A 10 -5.62 -20.32 -22.94
N PHE A 11 -6.18 -20.28 -21.73
CA PHE A 11 -7.62 -20.06 -21.51
C PHE A 11 -8.09 -18.71 -22.08
N LEU A 12 -7.27 -17.67 -21.97
CA LEU A 12 -7.53 -16.34 -22.54
C LEU A 12 -7.22 -16.25 -24.05
N GLY A 13 -6.95 -17.36 -24.72
CA GLY A 13 -6.75 -17.44 -26.18
C GLY A 13 -5.30 -17.40 -26.64
N GLY A 14 -4.32 -17.54 -25.72
CA GLY A 14 -2.89 -17.67 -26.06
C GLY A 14 -2.23 -16.42 -26.63
N VAL A 15 -2.95 -15.28 -26.66
CA VAL A 15 -2.43 -14.01 -27.18
C VAL A 15 -1.33 -13.48 -26.26
N LYS A 16 -0.17 -13.18 -26.83
CA LYS A 16 1.00 -12.68 -26.09
C LYS A 16 1.41 -11.31 -26.59
N CYS A 17 1.53 -10.39 -25.64
CA CYS A 17 1.97 -9.00 -25.84
C CYS A 17 3.22 -8.74 -24.98
N PRO A 18 4.40 -9.27 -25.37
CA PRO A 18 5.62 -9.21 -24.55
C PRO A 18 6.09 -7.77 -24.24
N GLU A 19 5.81 -6.83 -25.13
CA GLU A 19 6.03 -5.40 -24.93
C GLU A 19 5.25 -4.85 -23.73
N LYS A 20 4.03 -5.36 -23.46
CA LYS A 20 3.21 -4.91 -22.33
C LYS A 20 3.82 -5.25 -20.99
N PHE A 21 4.52 -6.38 -20.87
CA PHE A 21 5.25 -6.68 -19.64
C PHE A 21 6.34 -5.63 -19.35
N LYS A 22 7.05 -5.16 -20.39
CA LYS A 22 8.07 -4.11 -20.24
C LYS A 22 7.44 -2.76 -19.87
N GLU A 23 6.35 -2.38 -20.54
CA GLU A 23 5.61 -1.16 -20.21
C GLU A 23 5.12 -1.16 -18.75
N ILE A 24 4.47 -2.24 -18.32
CA ILE A 24 3.96 -2.39 -16.94
C ILE A 24 5.12 -2.35 -15.94
N ARG A 25 6.23 -3.04 -16.22
CA ARG A 25 7.41 -3.01 -15.35
C ARG A 25 7.95 -1.59 -15.18
N GLU A 26 7.97 -0.80 -16.24
CA GLU A 26 8.46 0.58 -16.16
C GLU A 26 7.52 1.48 -15.37
N LEU A 27 6.19 1.31 -15.54
CA LEU A 27 5.20 1.97 -14.69
C LEU A 27 5.40 1.59 -13.21
N LYS A 28 5.62 0.31 -12.91
CA LYS A 28 5.83 -0.13 -11.53
C LYS A 28 7.08 0.49 -10.91
N LYS A 29 8.17 0.66 -11.68
CA LYS A 29 9.33 1.43 -11.21
C LYS A 29 8.98 2.89 -10.92
N GLN A 30 8.14 3.52 -11.75
CA GLN A 30 7.64 4.87 -11.45
C GLN A 30 6.83 4.87 -10.16
N GLY A 31 5.96 3.88 -9.93
CA GLY A 31 5.24 3.69 -8.67
C GLY A 31 6.19 3.60 -7.47
N GLN A 32 7.27 2.81 -7.56
CA GLN A 32 8.28 2.71 -6.51
C GLN A 32 8.99 4.05 -6.25
N ILE A 33 9.21 4.86 -7.29
CA ILE A 33 9.75 6.22 -7.14
C ILE A 33 8.74 7.11 -6.41
N LEU A 34 7.45 7.02 -6.73
CA LEU A 34 6.40 7.78 -6.04
C LEU A 34 6.30 7.40 -4.55
N ASP A 35 6.38 6.11 -4.21
CA ASP A 35 6.42 5.65 -2.82
C ASP A 35 7.61 6.28 -2.06
N LYS A 36 8.80 6.27 -2.68
CA LYS A 36 9.98 6.93 -2.11
C LYS A 36 9.81 8.44 -1.96
N LYS A 37 9.24 9.12 -2.96
CA LYS A 37 8.96 10.56 -2.92
C LYS A 37 8.00 10.90 -1.78
N ARG A 38 6.93 10.13 -1.60
CA ARG A 38 6.04 10.29 -0.45
C ARG A 38 6.79 10.11 0.87
N CYS A 39 7.59 9.06 0.97
CA CYS A 39 8.35 8.75 2.18
C CYS A 39 9.33 9.85 2.59
N CYS A 40 9.92 10.58 1.63
CA CYS A 40 10.82 11.71 1.89
C CYS A 40 10.13 13.09 1.89
N GLY A 41 8.79 13.14 1.84
CA GLY A 41 8.03 14.39 1.96
C GLY A 41 8.02 15.21 0.67
N LYS A 42 8.22 14.57 -0.48
CA LYS A 42 8.17 15.18 -1.81
C LYS A 42 6.83 14.99 -2.54
N LEU A 43 5.92 14.21 -1.96
CA LEU A 43 4.60 13.91 -2.53
C LEU A 43 3.60 13.68 -1.39
N SER A 44 2.37 14.17 -1.55
CA SER A 44 1.35 13.98 -0.52
C SER A 44 0.93 12.52 -0.40
N SER A 45 0.58 12.09 0.81
CA SER A 45 0.07 10.74 1.08
C SER A 45 -1.18 10.44 0.25
N THR A 46 -2.09 11.41 0.11
CA THR A 46 -3.31 11.31 -0.69
C THR A 46 -3.03 11.11 -2.17
N GLU A 47 -2.21 11.97 -2.78
CA GLU A 47 -1.91 11.88 -4.23
C GLU A 47 -1.17 10.60 -4.55
N ALA A 48 -0.21 10.22 -3.69
CA ALA A 48 0.49 8.96 -3.81
C ALA A 48 -0.46 7.77 -3.67
N PHE A 49 -1.30 7.72 -2.63
CA PHE A 49 -2.23 6.60 -2.40
C PHE A 49 -3.15 6.37 -3.59
N ARG A 50 -3.76 7.44 -4.13
CA ARG A 50 -4.65 7.36 -5.30
C ARG A 50 -3.98 6.70 -6.51
N ILE A 51 -2.68 6.92 -6.70
CA ILE A 51 -1.94 6.35 -7.82
C ILE A 51 -1.44 4.94 -7.49
N LEU A 52 -0.90 4.74 -6.29
CA LEU A 52 -0.36 3.46 -5.83
C LEU A 52 -1.44 2.37 -5.76
N ILE A 53 -2.65 2.70 -5.30
CA ILE A 53 -3.77 1.75 -5.26
C ILE A 53 -4.20 1.31 -6.65
N SER A 54 -4.15 2.21 -7.63
CA SER A 54 -4.47 1.94 -9.03
C SER A 54 -3.45 1.06 -9.74
N PHE A 55 -2.33 0.67 -9.11
CA PHE A 55 -1.47 -0.38 -9.68
C PHE A 55 -2.09 -1.79 -9.61
N SER A 56 -3.21 -1.95 -8.90
CA SER A 56 -3.98 -3.19 -8.89
C SER A 56 -4.59 -3.53 -10.25
N ASP A 57 -5.04 -2.53 -11.01
CA ASP A 57 -5.70 -2.69 -12.31
C ASP A 57 -5.17 -1.74 -13.41
N LEU A 58 -4.18 -0.90 -13.07
CA LEU A 58 -3.59 0.13 -13.93
C LEU A 58 -4.63 1.10 -14.51
N ALA A 59 -5.74 1.29 -13.79
CA ALA A 59 -6.91 2.07 -14.20
C ALA A 59 -7.53 1.62 -15.55
N GLY A 60 -7.20 0.43 -16.05
CA GLY A 60 -7.68 -0.09 -17.33
C GLY A 60 -7.13 0.58 -18.60
N ASP A 61 -6.30 1.63 -18.48
CA ASP A 61 -5.65 2.34 -19.60
C ASP A 61 -4.20 2.67 -19.24
N LEU A 62 -3.25 1.90 -19.80
CA LEU A 62 -1.82 2.10 -19.55
C LEU A 62 -1.33 3.50 -19.94
N ALA A 63 -1.81 4.03 -21.08
CA ALA A 63 -1.36 5.33 -21.57
C ALA A 63 -1.96 6.46 -20.72
N GLY A 64 -3.25 6.34 -20.38
CA GLY A 64 -3.92 7.22 -19.41
C GLY A 64 -3.25 7.21 -18.04
N PHE A 65 -2.95 6.03 -17.52
CA PHE A 65 -2.29 5.86 -16.22
C PHE A 65 -0.89 6.46 -16.20
N SER A 66 -0.10 6.25 -17.25
CA SER A 66 1.21 6.89 -17.41
C SER A 66 1.11 8.43 -17.40
N ARG A 67 0.10 9.00 -18.09
CA ARG A 67 -0.15 10.45 -18.06
C ARG A 67 -0.51 10.92 -16.65
N MET A 68 -1.38 10.19 -15.94
CA MET A 68 -1.76 10.55 -14.56
C MET A 68 -0.56 10.57 -13.60
N ILE A 69 0.37 9.62 -13.75
CA ILE A 69 1.64 9.64 -12.99
C ILE A 69 2.47 10.87 -13.34
N SER A 70 2.57 11.22 -14.63
CA SER A 70 3.39 12.35 -15.09
C SER A 70 2.85 13.72 -14.67
N THR A 71 1.55 13.83 -14.37
CA THR A 71 0.91 15.07 -13.91
C THR A 71 1.06 15.33 -12.42
N LEU A 72 1.66 14.40 -11.67
CA LEU A 72 1.90 14.59 -10.24
C LEU A 72 3.01 15.63 -10.03
N GLU A 73 2.71 16.63 -9.23
CA GLU A 73 3.67 17.65 -8.85
C GLU A 73 4.37 17.27 -7.55
N GLU A 74 5.68 17.47 -7.52
CA GLU A 74 6.44 17.37 -6.27
C GLU A 74 6.15 18.58 -5.38
N LYS A 75 6.02 18.33 -4.08
CA LYS A 75 5.77 19.34 -3.07
C LYS A 75 6.60 19.04 -1.84
N ASP A 76 7.15 20.07 -1.21
CA ASP A 76 7.81 19.91 0.08
C ASP A 76 6.76 19.86 1.19
N ILE A 77 6.68 18.72 1.87
CA ILE A 77 5.75 18.44 2.96
C ILE A 77 6.58 18.11 4.19
N ASP A 78 6.30 18.84 5.27
CA ASP A 78 6.86 18.51 6.56
C ASP A 78 6.18 17.24 7.09
N LEU A 79 6.98 16.21 7.35
CA LEU A 79 6.49 14.89 7.75
C LEU A 79 6.56 14.75 9.26
N MET A 80 5.60 15.38 9.94
CA MET A 80 5.31 15.07 11.34
C MET A 80 4.66 13.68 11.43
N ASN A 81 4.85 12.95 12.53
CA ASN A 81 4.20 11.65 12.80
C ASN A 81 4.06 10.74 11.57
N ARG A 82 5.14 10.04 11.22
CA ARG A 82 5.26 9.17 10.04
C ARG A 82 4.51 7.88 10.29
N ILE A 83 3.43 7.66 9.56
CA ILE A 83 2.53 6.52 9.77
C ILE A 83 2.70 5.46 8.69
N ALA A 84 2.70 4.20 9.10
CA ALA A 84 2.47 3.07 8.21
C ALA A 84 1.02 2.60 8.29
N LEU A 85 0.42 2.35 7.13
CA LEU A 85 -0.88 1.73 7.00
C LEU A 85 -0.72 0.28 6.55
N ILE A 86 -1.05 -0.66 7.43
CA ILE A 86 -0.95 -2.10 7.18
C ILE A 86 -2.34 -2.75 7.11
N GLY A 87 -2.44 -3.92 6.50
CA GLY A 87 -3.69 -4.62 6.26
C GLY A 87 -4.28 -4.28 4.89
N VAL A 88 -5.61 -4.11 4.85
CA VAL A 88 -6.32 -3.80 3.60
C VAL A 88 -6.41 -2.28 3.39
N PRO A 89 -6.48 -1.80 2.14
CA PRO A 89 -6.67 -0.39 1.84
C PRO A 89 -7.95 0.15 2.50
N PRO A 90 -7.97 1.41 2.94
CA PRO A 90 -9.16 2.01 3.52
C PRO A 90 -10.33 2.03 2.54
N ILE A 91 -11.50 1.61 3.01
CA ILE A 91 -12.74 1.70 2.24
C ILE A 91 -13.28 3.14 2.18
N TYR A 92 -12.81 3.99 3.11
CA TYR A 92 -13.15 5.41 3.14
C TYR A 92 -12.25 6.19 2.20
N HIS A 93 -12.84 6.85 1.21
CA HIS A 93 -12.09 7.47 0.12
C HIS A 93 -11.30 8.73 0.55
N ASP A 94 -11.73 9.38 1.63
CA ASP A 94 -11.08 10.55 2.22
C ASP A 94 -10.11 10.19 3.37
N PHE A 95 -9.83 8.90 3.62
CA PHE A 95 -9.05 8.47 4.79
C PHE A 95 -7.66 9.10 4.85
N HIS A 96 -6.90 9.05 3.74
CA HIS A 96 -5.57 9.64 3.67
C HIS A 96 -5.60 11.17 3.80
N GLU A 97 -6.65 11.82 3.27
CA GLU A 97 -6.84 13.27 3.41
C GLU A 97 -7.12 13.66 4.86
N VAL A 98 -8.00 12.91 5.53
CA VAL A 98 -8.32 13.10 6.95
C VAL A 98 -7.08 12.88 7.81
N ALA A 99 -6.36 11.78 7.62
CA ALA A 99 -5.12 11.51 8.35
C ALA A 99 -4.11 12.65 8.16
N HIS A 100 -3.89 13.07 6.90
CA HIS A 100 -3.01 14.20 6.59
C HIS A 100 -3.46 15.50 7.26
N SER A 101 -4.75 15.82 7.24
CA SER A 101 -5.30 17.02 7.89
C SER A 101 -5.12 17.04 9.41
N LEU A 102 -4.99 15.86 10.02
CA LEU A 102 -4.73 15.68 11.44
C LEU A 102 -3.22 15.66 11.76
N GLY A 103 -2.33 15.80 10.77
CA GLY A 103 -0.88 15.73 10.97
C GLY A 103 -0.35 14.30 11.11
N LEU A 104 -1.09 13.30 10.62
CA LEU A 104 -0.64 11.92 10.48
C LEU A 104 -0.25 11.65 9.03
N HIS A 105 1.04 11.51 8.77
CA HIS A 105 1.55 11.41 7.41
C HIS A 105 1.78 9.95 7.04
N ILE A 106 0.85 9.37 6.28
CA ILE A 106 0.97 7.98 5.81
C ILE A 106 2.10 7.91 4.77
N VAL A 107 3.26 7.38 5.17
CA VAL A 107 4.46 7.25 4.33
C VAL A 107 4.58 5.88 3.67
N PHE A 108 3.78 4.91 4.12
CA PHE A 108 3.79 3.53 3.66
C PHE A 108 2.37 2.97 3.69
N ASP A 109 1.94 2.33 2.59
CA ASP A 109 0.74 1.50 2.55
C ASP A 109 1.15 0.09 2.12
N GLU A 110 0.90 -0.90 2.96
CA GLU A 110 1.35 -2.27 2.74
C GLU A 110 0.81 -2.85 1.43
N LEU A 111 -0.52 -2.90 1.25
CA LEU A 111 -1.10 -3.54 0.07
C LEU A 111 -0.80 -2.78 -1.25
N PRO A 112 -0.94 -1.44 -1.34
CA PRO A 112 -0.49 -0.69 -2.51
C PRO A 112 1.00 -0.89 -2.84
N TYR A 113 1.86 -1.06 -1.83
CA TYR A 113 3.27 -1.35 -2.06
C TYR A 113 3.49 -2.73 -2.68
N GLU A 114 2.68 -3.74 -2.33
CA GLU A 114 2.69 -5.05 -2.99
C GLU A 114 2.45 -4.93 -4.51
N PHE A 115 1.52 -4.05 -4.92
CA PHE A 115 1.17 -3.88 -6.34
C PHE A 115 2.33 -3.36 -7.19
N ILE A 116 3.19 -2.52 -6.62
CA ILE A 116 4.33 -1.90 -7.33
C ILE A 116 5.64 -2.68 -7.15
N ARG A 117 5.80 -3.44 -6.07
CA ARG A 117 7.06 -4.17 -5.82
C ARG A 117 7.16 -5.45 -6.64
N HIS A 118 6.01 -6.04 -7.01
CA HIS A 118 5.97 -7.28 -7.77
C HIS A 118 5.96 -7.08 -9.29
N GLY A 119 6.62 -7.94 -10.07
CA GLY A 119 6.62 -7.82 -11.52
C GLY A 119 7.41 -8.88 -12.27
N GLY A 120 7.64 -8.64 -13.56
CA GLY A 120 8.40 -9.53 -14.44
C GLY A 120 8.26 -9.10 -15.90
N THR A 121 9.23 -9.46 -16.73
CA THR A 121 9.17 -9.30 -18.18
C THR A 121 8.76 -10.57 -18.93
N THR A 122 8.66 -11.68 -18.19
CA THR A 122 8.21 -12.98 -18.68
C THR A 122 7.26 -13.63 -17.66
N ILE A 123 6.53 -14.67 -18.09
CA ILE A 123 5.67 -15.47 -17.19
C ILE A 123 6.51 -16.11 -16.08
N GLN A 124 7.71 -16.59 -16.40
CA GLN A 124 8.62 -17.20 -15.43
C GLN A 124 9.08 -16.20 -14.37
N GLU A 125 9.54 -15.03 -14.80
CA GLU A 125 9.97 -13.95 -13.90
C GLU A 125 8.83 -13.52 -12.99
N MET A 126 7.64 -13.29 -13.56
CA MET A 126 6.45 -12.91 -12.80
C MET A 126 6.06 -13.99 -11.79
N ALA A 127 6.02 -15.27 -12.21
CA ALA A 127 5.67 -16.36 -11.32
C ALA A 127 6.65 -16.49 -10.14
N HIS A 128 7.95 -16.34 -10.41
CA HIS A 128 8.98 -16.40 -9.38
C HIS A 128 8.89 -15.23 -8.40
N ASP A 129 8.69 -14.02 -8.92
CA ASP A 129 8.62 -12.81 -8.11
C ASP A 129 7.37 -12.78 -7.20
N TYR A 130 6.21 -13.20 -7.71
CA TYR A 130 4.97 -13.30 -6.93
C TYR A 130 5.02 -14.37 -5.81
N CYS A 131 5.98 -15.30 -5.82
CA CYS A 131 6.21 -16.18 -4.66
C CYS A 131 6.62 -15.40 -3.40
N GLY A 132 7.05 -14.14 -3.55
CA GLY A 132 7.33 -13.20 -2.47
C GLY A 132 6.13 -12.40 -1.98
N TYR A 133 4.92 -12.58 -2.53
CA TYR A 133 3.72 -11.83 -2.14
C TYR A 133 3.33 -12.13 -0.69
N THR A 134 3.41 -11.12 0.18
CA THR A 134 3.41 -11.30 1.64
C THR A 134 2.09 -11.86 2.16
N PHE A 135 0.96 -11.44 1.59
CA PHE A 135 -0.38 -11.92 1.98
C PHE A 135 -0.66 -13.39 1.61
N ALA A 136 0.15 -14.01 0.74
CA ALA A 136 0.04 -15.43 0.41
C ALA A 136 1.09 -16.30 1.14
N ARG A 137 1.80 -15.72 2.12
CA ARG A 137 2.87 -16.38 2.88
C ARG A 137 2.48 -16.52 4.35
N PRO A 138 3.20 -17.36 5.13
CA PRO A 138 3.01 -17.41 6.58
C PRO A 138 3.14 -16.02 7.22
N LEU A 139 2.41 -15.80 8.30
CA LEU A 139 2.32 -14.50 8.97
C LEU A 139 3.71 -13.97 9.38
N GLU A 140 4.60 -14.84 9.83
CA GLU A 140 5.97 -14.49 10.21
C GLU A 140 6.75 -13.87 9.04
N PHE A 141 6.55 -14.36 7.82
CA PHE A 141 7.19 -13.79 6.63
C PHE A 141 6.72 -12.35 6.38
N ARG A 142 5.42 -12.10 6.56
CA ARG A 142 4.82 -10.76 6.44
C ARG A 142 5.33 -9.83 7.55
N ILE A 143 5.42 -10.32 8.79
CA ILE A 143 5.95 -9.55 9.93
C ILE A 143 7.42 -9.16 9.71
N ASP A 144 8.28 -10.09 9.29
CA ASP A 144 9.69 -9.81 9.05
C ASP A 144 9.89 -8.81 7.91
N PHE A 145 9.04 -8.89 6.88
CA PHE A 145 9.00 -7.90 5.82
C PHE A 145 8.58 -6.53 6.34
N LEU A 146 7.48 -6.45 7.08
CA LEU A 146 6.98 -5.21 7.66
C LEU A 146 8.02 -4.54 8.54
N LYS A 147 8.67 -5.27 9.46
CA LYS A 147 9.72 -4.72 10.33
C LYS A 147 10.80 -3.96 9.56
N LYS A 148 11.30 -4.55 8.47
CA LYS A 148 12.31 -3.91 7.60
C LYS A 148 11.76 -2.65 6.94
N GLU A 149 10.56 -2.72 6.38
CA GLU A 149 9.96 -1.59 5.68
C GLU A 149 9.61 -0.42 6.63
N LEU A 150 9.17 -0.72 7.86
CA LEU A 150 8.87 0.26 8.91
C LEU A 150 10.14 0.96 9.42
N GLU A 151 11.19 0.18 9.72
CA GLU A 151 12.48 0.69 10.18
C GLU A 151 13.14 1.59 9.11
N MET A 152 13.22 1.10 7.87
CA MET A 152 13.81 1.85 6.76
C MET A 152 13.10 3.18 6.50
N ARG A 153 11.79 3.25 6.75
CA ARG A 153 10.97 4.44 6.55
C ARG A 153 10.86 5.31 7.79
N LYS A 154 11.52 4.96 8.90
CA LYS A 154 11.46 5.71 10.16
C LYS A 154 10.01 5.99 10.55
N VAL A 155 9.20 4.94 10.61
CA VAL A 155 7.79 5.04 11.00
C VAL A 155 7.70 5.31 12.50
N ASP A 156 6.83 6.22 12.91
CA ASP A 156 6.58 6.57 14.31
C ASP A 156 5.38 5.80 14.88
N GLY A 157 4.43 5.41 14.04
CA GLY A 157 3.24 4.66 14.44
C GLY A 157 2.61 3.86 13.31
N VAL A 158 1.85 2.83 13.67
CA VAL A 158 1.21 1.91 12.72
C VAL A 158 -0.31 2.03 12.85
N ILE A 159 -0.99 2.20 11.73
CA ILE A 159 -2.43 1.99 11.63
C ILE A 159 -2.66 0.63 10.98
N HIS A 160 -3.29 -0.30 11.71
CA HIS A 160 -3.75 -1.56 11.15
C HIS A 160 -5.19 -1.40 10.70
N TYR A 161 -5.39 -1.38 9.38
CA TYR A 161 -6.70 -1.25 8.78
C TYR A 161 -7.25 -2.61 8.37
N THR A 162 -8.41 -2.96 8.91
CA THR A 162 -9.15 -4.19 8.59
C THR A 162 -10.53 -3.84 8.04
N GLN A 163 -11.14 -4.76 7.30
CA GLN A 163 -12.54 -4.63 6.86
C GLN A 163 -13.42 -5.66 7.59
N PHE A 164 -14.68 -5.31 7.80
CA PHE A 164 -15.69 -6.21 8.40
C PHE A 164 -15.69 -7.58 7.68
N ALA A 165 -15.66 -8.66 8.47
CA ALA A 165 -15.55 -10.06 8.02
C ALA A 165 -14.21 -10.52 7.41
N CYS A 166 -13.11 -9.76 7.56
CA CYS A 166 -11.77 -10.23 7.16
C CYS A 166 -11.12 -11.13 8.23
N HIS A 167 -10.57 -12.29 7.83
CA HIS A 167 -9.90 -13.24 8.73
C HIS A 167 -8.65 -12.67 9.42
N HIS A 168 -8.09 -11.57 8.90
CA HIS A 168 -6.93 -10.88 9.49
C HIS A 168 -7.21 -10.22 10.85
N MET A 169 -8.45 -10.21 11.35
CA MET A 169 -8.74 -9.75 12.72
C MET A 169 -7.99 -10.57 13.79
N LEU A 170 -7.74 -11.87 13.54
CA LEU A 170 -6.96 -12.73 14.44
C LEU A 170 -5.45 -12.40 14.44
N GLU A 171 -4.98 -11.68 13.43
CA GLU A 171 -3.58 -11.29 13.30
C GLU A 171 -3.27 -10.02 14.11
N ASP A 172 -4.27 -9.24 14.53
CA ASP A 172 -4.06 -7.96 15.21
C ASP A 172 -3.23 -8.11 16.49
N GLU A 173 -3.54 -9.11 17.32
CA GLU A 173 -2.83 -9.37 18.57
C GLU A 173 -1.37 -9.75 18.31
N ILE A 174 -1.13 -10.63 17.33
CA ILE A 174 0.22 -11.05 16.93
C ILE A 174 1.00 -9.85 16.35
N MET A 175 0.35 -9.03 15.52
CA MET A 175 0.98 -7.82 14.96
C MET A 175 1.39 -6.85 16.07
N ARG A 176 0.54 -6.62 17.09
CA ARG A 176 0.89 -5.78 18.25
C ARG A 176 2.04 -6.34 19.07
N GLU A 177 2.08 -7.66 19.26
CA GLU A 177 3.16 -8.30 20.03
C GLU A 177 4.49 -8.23 19.27
N LYS A 178 4.46 -8.38 17.94
CA LYS A 178 5.67 -8.52 17.13
C LYS A 178 6.18 -7.21 16.55
N LEU A 179 5.31 -6.24 16.26
CA LEU A 179 5.69 -4.91 15.78
C LEU A 179 5.87 -4.00 17.01
N ASP A 180 7.10 -3.59 17.28
CA ASP A 180 7.45 -2.71 18.40
C ASP A 180 7.14 -1.24 18.07
N TYR A 181 5.86 -0.97 17.74
CA TYR A 181 5.37 0.35 17.33
C TYR A 181 4.03 0.65 18.01
N PRO A 182 3.75 1.92 18.36
CA PRO A 182 2.41 2.33 18.77
C PRO A 182 1.41 2.04 17.65
N MET A 183 0.33 1.31 17.96
CA MET A 183 -0.56 0.77 16.93
C MET A 183 -2.04 1.10 17.17
N LEU A 184 -2.70 1.67 16.15
CA LEU A 184 -4.13 1.93 16.13
C LEU A 184 -4.82 0.97 15.14
N THR A 185 -5.82 0.22 15.60
CA THR A 185 -6.60 -0.66 14.70
C THR A 185 -7.92 -0.04 14.33
N ILE A 186 -8.17 0.10 13.04
CA ILE A 186 -9.38 0.67 12.47
C ILE A 186 -10.09 -0.42 11.67
N GLN A 187 -11.40 -0.53 11.87
CA GLN A 187 -12.24 -1.43 11.10
C GLN A 187 -13.16 -0.59 10.20
N GLY A 188 -13.07 -0.85 8.90
CA GLY A 188 -13.98 -0.35 7.88
C GLY A 188 -15.17 -1.28 7.67
N ASP A 189 -16.33 -0.71 7.35
CA ASP A 189 -17.51 -1.46 6.96
C ASP A 189 -17.91 -1.14 5.51
N LEU A 190 -18.70 -0.08 5.32
CA LEU A 190 -19.19 0.34 4.02
C LEU A 190 -18.38 1.51 3.43
N PRO A 191 -18.26 1.60 2.09
CA PRO A 191 -17.66 2.74 1.42
C PRO A 191 -18.37 4.05 1.76
N GLY A 192 -17.59 5.11 1.94
CA GLY A 192 -18.12 6.43 2.27
C GLY A 192 -17.04 7.38 2.76
N ASN A 193 -17.45 8.47 3.39
CA ASN A 193 -16.54 9.37 4.10
C ASN A 193 -16.09 8.72 5.41
N THR A 194 -14.91 9.10 5.88
CA THR A 194 -14.36 8.64 7.15
C THR A 194 -15.31 9.04 8.28
N PRO A 195 -15.86 8.07 9.04
CA PRO A 195 -16.79 8.34 10.13
C PRO A 195 -16.17 9.21 11.23
N GLN A 196 -16.97 10.07 11.87
CA GLN A 196 -16.50 10.95 12.94
C GLN A 196 -15.81 10.19 14.08
N GLN A 197 -16.29 9.00 14.40
CA GLN A 197 -15.66 8.13 15.41
C GLN A 197 -14.22 7.76 15.04
N ILE A 198 -13.94 7.52 13.76
CA ILE A 198 -12.57 7.22 13.30
C ILE A 198 -11.71 8.47 13.34
N LYS A 199 -12.26 9.65 12.98
CA LYS A 199 -11.54 10.93 13.08
C LYS A 199 -11.05 11.21 14.49
N LEU A 200 -11.93 11.04 15.49
CA LEU A 200 -11.58 11.20 16.91
C LEU A 200 -10.50 10.21 17.37
N ARG A 201 -10.51 8.97 16.86
CA ARG A 201 -9.48 7.98 17.18
C ARG A 201 -8.14 8.31 16.55
N LEU A 202 -8.13 8.85 15.33
CA LEU A 202 -6.92 9.35 14.66
C LEU A 202 -6.34 10.55 15.43
N GLU A 203 -7.18 11.49 15.87
CA GLU A 203 -6.76 12.61 16.71
C GLU A 203 -6.11 12.14 18.02
N ALA A 204 -6.77 11.24 18.75
CA ALA A 204 -6.24 10.68 19.99
C ALA A 204 -4.92 9.91 19.77
N PHE A 205 -4.79 9.21 18.63
CA PHE A 205 -3.58 8.50 18.27
C PHE A 205 -2.43 9.46 17.96
N ARG A 206 -2.69 10.55 17.22
CA ARG A 206 -1.71 11.62 17.02
C ARG A 206 -1.22 12.20 18.35
N GLU A 207 -2.14 12.58 19.24
CA GLU A 207 -1.76 13.14 20.55
C GLU A 207 -0.93 12.18 21.41
N MET A 208 -1.15 10.88 21.27
CA MET A 208 -0.34 9.87 21.93
C MET A 208 1.07 9.83 21.34
N LEU A 209 1.21 9.87 20.01
CA LEU A 209 2.52 9.91 19.34
C LEU A 209 3.31 11.17 19.70
N ASP A 210 2.66 12.33 19.79
CA ASP A 210 3.29 13.60 20.18
C ASP A 210 3.88 13.59 21.62
N ARG A 211 3.55 12.59 22.44
CA ARG A 211 3.98 12.45 23.85
C ARG A 211 5.08 11.41 24.06
N LEU A 212 5.44 10.64 23.02
CA LEU A 212 6.49 9.62 23.07
C LEU A 212 7.86 10.24 22.77
#